data_AF-A0A519ZF37-F1
#
_entry.id   AF-A0A519ZF37-F1
#
_cell.length_a   1.000
_cell.length_b   1.000
_cell.length_c   1.000
_cell.angle_alpha   90.00
_cell.angle_beta   90.00
_cell.angle_gamma   90.00
#
_symmetry.space_group_name_H-M   'P 1'
#
loop_
_entity.id
_entity.type
_entity.pdbx_description
1 polymer ?
#
loop_
_entity_poly.entity_id
_entity_poly.type
_entity_poly.pdbx_seq_one_letter_code
_entity_poly.pdbx_strand_id
1 'polypeptide(L)'
;LFSVSMLLTAMELPERELTGLVLGAWGAVQATAAGVSMALGGVLRDVVSGLATHGWLGESLNSPATGYSFVFHLEIYLLFVVLIALGPLVRRNPNDTVRHPHPIGLAELPG
;
A
#
# COMPACT_ATOMS: atom_id res chain seq x y z
N LEU A 1 4.67 -3.45 12.02
CA LEU A 1 3.33 -3.15 12.57
C LEU A 1 2.22 -3.68 11.66
N PHE A 2 2.14 -3.29 10.37
CA PHE A 2 1.12 -3.79 9.41
C PHE A 2 1.04 -5.33 9.29
N SER A 3 2.18 -6.00 9.14
CA SER A 3 2.24 -7.47 8.99
C SER A 3 1.67 -8.22 10.21
N VAL A 4 1.90 -7.70 11.41
CA VAL A 4 1.42 -8.31 12.67
C VAL A 4 -0.09 -8.11 12.82
N SER A 5 -0.60 -6.93 12.48
CA SER A 5 -2.04 -6.64 12.50
C SER A 5 -2.81 -7.50 11.49
N MET A 6 -2.24 -7.76 10.32
CA MET A 6 -2.88 -8.60 9.32
C MET A 6 -2.91 -10.09 9.73
N LEU A 7 -1.83 -10.56 10.36
CA LEU A 7 -1.76 -11.93 10.88
C LEU A 7 -2.75 -12.15 12.03
N LEU A 8 -2.93 -11.14 12.91
CA LEU A 8 -3.97 -11.13 13.93
C LEU A 8 -5.38 -11.18 13.31
N THR A 9 -5.65 -10.34 12.31
CA THR A 9 -6.95 -10.31 11.61
C THR A 9 -7.24 -11.65 10.90
N ALA A 10 -6.21 -12.28 10.32
CA ALA A 10 -6.32 -13.59 9.69
C ALA A 10 -6.60 -14.73 10.70
N MET A 11 -6.07 -14.62 11.92
CA MET A 11 -6.34 -15.58 13.00
C MET A 11 -7.72 -15.39 13.65
N GLU A 12 -8.32 -14.21 13.53
CA GLU A 12 -9.70 -13.91 13.99
C GLU A 12 -10.77 -14.27 12.95
N LEU A 13 -10.41 -14.64 11.72
CA LEU A 13 -11.38 -15.10 10.71
C LEU A 13 -12.00 -16.44 11.14
N PRO A 14 -13.34 -16.52 11.30
CA PRO A 14 -14.02 -17.74 11.74
C PRO A 14 -13.90 -18.93 10.77
N GLU A 15 -13.59 -18.66 9.50
CA GLU A 15 -13.61 -19.62 8.40
C GLU A 15 -12.18 -20.06 8.01
N ARG A 16 -11.69 -21.09 8.71
CA ARG A 16 -10.34 -21.67 8.52
C ARG A 16 -10.05 -22.18 7.11
N GLU A 17 -11.07 -22.52 6.32
CA GLU A 17 -10.91 -23.01 4.94
C GLU A 17 -10.47 -21.91 3.96
N LEU A 18 -10.79 -20.63 4.24
CA LEU A 18 -10.45 -19.51 3.35
C LEU A 18 -9.12 -18.84 3.69
N THR A 19 -8.48 -19.21 4.80
CA THR A 19 -7.24 -18.58 5.28
C THR A 19 -6.12 -18.66 4.23
N GLY A 20 -5.99 -19.78 3.51
CA GLY A 20 -5.00 -19.93 2.44
C GLY A 20 -5.26 -19.02 1.22
N LEU A 21 -6.53 -18.84 0.85
CA LEU A 21 -6.94 -17.94 -0.24
C LEU A 21 -6.69 -16.47 0.13
N VAL A 22 -6.99 -16.08 1.38
CA VAL A 22 -6.75 -14.72 1.90
C VAL A 22 -5.26 -14.42 1.97
N LEU A 23 -4.43 -15.35 2.46
CA LEU A 23 -2.98 -15.22 2.47
C LEU A 23 -2.38 -15.17 1.05
N GLY A 24 -2.91 -15.97 0.13
CA GLY A 24 -2.53 -15.94 -1.28
C GLY A 24 -2.84 -14.61 -1.95
N ALA A 25 -4.05 -14.09 -1.76
CA ALA A 25 -4.46 -12.78 -2.28
C ALA A 25 -3.59 -11.65 -1.71
N TRP A 26 -3.25 -11.71 -0.42
CA TRP A 26 -2.34 -10.74 0.19
C TRP A 26 -0.94 -10.76 -0.45
N GLY A 27 -0.35 -11.94 -0.60
CA GLY A 27 0.97 -12.09 -1.21
C GLY A 27 0.99 -11.62 -2.67
N ALA A 28 -0.06 -11.92 -3.42
CA ALA A 28 -0.21 -11.48 -4.81
C ALA A 28 -0.22 -9.95 -4.93
N VAL A 29 -1.02 -9.25 -4.12
CA VAL A 29 -1.08 -7.78 -4.13
C VAL A 29 0.28 -7.18 -3.78
N GLN A 30 0.99 -7.72 -2.78
CA GLN A 30 2.33 -7.26 -2.42
C GLN A 30 3.34 -7.44 -3.57
N ALA A 31 3.36 -8.62 -4.21
CA ALA A 31 4.25 -8.90 -5.33
C ALA A 31 3.98 -7.99 -6.53
N THR A 32 2.70 -7.76 -6.87
CA THR A 32 2.33 -6.85 -7.95
C THR A 32 2.68 -5.41 -7.62
N ALA A 33 2.38 -4.93 -6.42
CA ALA A 33 2.70 -3.57 -6.00
C ALA A 33 4.21 -3.31 -6.00
N ALA A 34 5.01 -4.25 -5.49
CA ALA A 34 6.45 -4.16 -5.51
C ALA A 34 7.00 -4.17 -6.95
N GLY A 35 6.51 -5.07 -7.80
CA GLY A 35 6.92 -5.15 -9.20
C GLY A 35 6.60 -3.88 -10.00
N VAL A 36 5.38 -3.35 -9.84
CA VAL A 36 4.96 -2.09 -10.48
C VAL A 36 5.79 -0.91 -9.97
N SER A 37 6.04 -0.84 -8.65
CA SER A 37 6.89 0.20 -8.07
C SER A 37 8.31 0.16 -8.62
N MET A 38 8.90 -1.03 -8.78
CA MET A 38 10.24 -1.19 -9.36
C MET A 38 10.27 -0.81 -10.83
N ALA A 39 9.26 -1.22 -11.61
CA ALA A 39 9.16 -0.88 -13.02
C ALA A 39 9.03 0.64 -13.24
N LEU A 40 8.11 1.29 -12.50
CA LEU A 40 7.91 2.74 -12.58
C LEU A 40 9.14 3.52 -12.09
N GLY A 41 9.76 3.10 -10.99
CA GLY A 41 10.98 3.72 -10.47
C GLY A 41 12.15 3.59 -11.46
N GLY A 42 12.27 2.46 -12.14
CA GLY A 42 13.26 2.23 -13.20
C GLY A 42 13.06 3.16 -14.39
N VAL A 43 11.85 3.19 -14.96
CA VAL A 43 11.51 4.06 -16.11
C VAL A 43 11.79 5.52 -15.79
N LEU A 44 11.39 5.97 -14.59
CA LEU A 44 11.61 7.36 -14.20
C LEU A 44 13.10 7.68 -14.03
N ARG A 45 13.88 6.78 -13.40
CA ARG A 45 15.33 6.93 -13.29
C ARG A 45 15.99 7.04 -14.67
N ASP A 46 15.55 6.24 -15.63
CA ASP A 46 16.08 6.24 -16.99
C ASP A 46 15.73 7.56 -17.72
N VAL A 47 14.50 8.04 -17.59
CA VAL A 47 14.07 9.33 -18.16
C VAL A 47 14.89 10.50 -17.59
N VAL A 48 15.07 10.56 -16.27
CA VAL A 48 15.88 11.59 -15.60
C VAL A 48 17.34 11.52 -16.03
N SER A 49 17.90 10.32 -16.12
CA SER A 49 19.28 10.10 -16.59
C SER A 49 19.43 10.52 -18.06
N GLY A 50 18.43 10.23 -18.90
CA GLY A 50 18.37 10.67 -20.30
C GLY A 50 18.32 12.19 -20.44
N LEU A 51 17.46 12.86 -19.66
CA LEU A 51 17.35 14.32 -19.63
C LEU A 51 18.63 15.01 -19.13
N ALA A 52 19.30 14.42 -18.13
CA ALA A 52 20.58 14.91 -17.63
C ALA A 52 21.71 14.76 -18.66
N THR A 53 21.76 13.63 -19.37
CA THR A 53 22.80 13.37 -20.40
C THR A 53 22.60 14.17 -21.68
N HIS A 54 21.36 14.56 -22.01
CA HIS A 54 21.05 15.37 -23.20
C HIS A 54 21.32 16.87 -23.04
N GLY A 55 21.84 17.33 -21.89
CA GLY A 55 22.30 18.71 -21.69
C GLY A 55 21.21 19.79 -21.71
N TRP A 56 19.93 19.42 -21.84
CA TRP A 56 18.79 20.33 -21.92
C TRP A 56 18.50 21.11 -20.63
N LEU A 57 19.15 20.76 -19.51
CA LEU A 57 19.03 21.47 -18.24
C LEU A 57 20.04 22.62 -18.09
N GLY A 58 20.95 22.82 -19.06
CA GLY A 58 21.91 23.93 -19.07
C GLY A 58 23.08 23.72 -18.10
N GLU A 59 24.27 24.16 -18.53
CA GLU A 59 25.56 24.02 -17.85
C GLU A 59 25.56 24.47 -16.36
N SER A 60 24.59 25.29 -15.94
CA SER A 60 24.46 25.81 -14.56
C SER A 60 23.71 24.91 -13.57
N LEU A 61 23.00 23.87 -14.05
CA LEU A 61 22.25 22.91 -13.23
C LEU A 61 22.92 21.52 -13.16
N ASN A 62 24.14 21.38 -13.70
CA ASN A 62 24.94 20.16 -13.73
C ASN A 62 25.63 19.86 -12.38
N SER A 63 24.89 20.10 -11.28
CA SER A 63 25.31 19.83 -9.91
C SER A 63 24.47 18.67 -9.35
N PRO A 64 25.05 17.77 -8.53
CA PRO A 64 24.32 16.70 -7.84
C PRO A 64 23.02 17.18 -7.14
N ALA A 65 22.98 18.45 -6.74
CA ALA A 65 21.82 19.09 -6.09
C ALA A 65 20.53 19.07 -6.94
N THR A 66 20.62 19.14 -8.27
CA THR A 66 19.43 19.13 -9.15
C THR A 66 18.79 17.74 -9.20
N GLY A 67 19.62 16.69 -9.23
CA GLY A 67 19.16 15.30 -9.14
C GLY A 67 18.45 15.02 -7.82
N TYR A 68 19.00 15.53 -6.71
CA TYR A 68 18.37 15.43 -5.39
C TYR A 68 17.01 16.17 -5.34
N SER A 69 16.93 17.38 -5.88
CA SER A 69 15.68 18.15 -5.91
C SER A 69 14.57 17.43 -6.69
N PHE A 70 14.91 16.80 -7.82
CA PHE A 70 13.94 16.04 -8.62
C PHE A 70 13.39 14.82 -7.85
N VAL A 71 14.28 14.02 -7.25
CA VAL A 71 13.87 12.87 -6.42
C VAL A 71 12.98 13.32 -5.27
N PHE A 72 13.32 14.44 -4.63
CA PHE A 72 12.55 15.00 -3.53
C PHE A 72 11.12 15.40 -3.96
N HIS A 73 10.99 16.07 -5.10
CA HIS A 73 9.66 16.42 -5.63
C HIS A 73 8.86 15.18 -6.01
N LEU A 74 9.50 14.19 -6.63
CA LEU A 74 8.87 12.91 -6.94
C LEU A 74 8.34 12.22 -5.67
N GLU A 75 9.17 12.11 -4.63
CA GLU A 75 8.77 11.51 -3.36
C GLU A 75 7.56 12.24 -2.77
N ILE A 76 7.56 13.57 -2.79
CA ILE A 76 6.42 14.38 -2.34
C ILE A 76 5.16 14.06 -3.15
N TYR A 77 5.23 14.02 -4.48
CA TYR A 77 4.07 13.65 -5.30
C TYR A 77 3.56 12.25 -4.99
N LEU A 78 4.47 11.28 -4.77
CA LEU A 78 4.10 9.91 -4.45
C LEU A 78 3.40 9.81 -3.08
N LEU A 79 3.85 10.59 -2.09
CA LEU A 79 3.18 10.70 -0.79
C LEU A 79 1.75 11.22 -0.95
N PHE A 80 1.53 12.24 -1.78
CA PHE A 80 0.17 12.73 -2.08
C PHE A 80 -0.68 11.68 -2.78
N VAL A 81 -0.14 10.92 -3.72
CA VAL A 81 -0.85 9.82 -4.40
C VAL A 81 -1.28 8.76 -3.38
N VAL A 82 -0.39 8.35 -2.47
CA VAL A 82 -0.72 7.39 -1.40
C VAL A 82 -1.80 7.95 -0.48
N LEU A 83 -1.74 9.23 -0.09
CA LEU A 83 -2.77 9.86 0.74
C LEU A 83 -4.14 9.90 0.06
N ILE A 84 -4.19 10.25 -1.23
CA ILE A 84 -5.43 10.24 -2.03
C ILE A 84 -6.01 8.82 -2.11
N ALA A 85 -5.17 7.81 -2.30
CA ALA A 85 -5.59 6.41 -2.32
C ALA A 85 -6.08 5.91 -0.95
N LEU A 86 -5.49 6.40 0.15
CA LEU A 86 -5.87 6.03 1.50
C LEU A 86 -7.22 6.64 1.93
N GLY A 87 -7.54 7.84 1.43
CA GLY A 87 -8.79 8.56 1.71
C GLY A 87 -10.07 7.70 1.60
N PRO A 88 -10.36 7.06 0.45
CA PRO A 88 -11.52 6.18 0.31
C PRO A 88 -11.40 4.89 1.13
N LEU A 89 -10.18 4.40 1.41
CA LEU A 89 -9.96 3.16 2.16
C LEU A 89 -10.26 3.32 3.67
N VAL A 90 -10.02 4.52 4.22
CA VAL A 90 -10.34 4.88 5.61
C VAL A 90 -11.79 5.33 5.78
N ARG A 91 -12.51 5.61 4.68
CA ARG A 91 -13.92 6.01 4.74
C ARG A 91 -14.79 4.84 5.20
N ARG A 92 -14.97 4.71 6.52
CA ARG A 92 -15.86 3.72 7.15
C ARG A 92 -17.28 3.92 6.65
N ASN A 93 -17.88 2.86 6.14
CA ASN A 93 -19.29 2.84 5.78
C ASN A 93 -20.12 2.91 7.07
N PRO A 94 -21.02 3.90 7.26
CA PRO A 94 -21.86 3.99 8.46
C PRO A 94 -22.70 2.73 8.70
N ASN A 95 -22.95 1.95 7.65
CA ASN A 95 -23.79 0.75 7.68
C ASN A 95 -23.11 -0.51 8.26
N ASP A 96 -21.81 -0.47 8.60
CA ASP A 96 -21.10 -1.64 9.16
C ASP A 96 -21.31 -1.80 10.69
N THR A 97 -22.20 -0.99 11.29
CA THR A 97 -22.41 -0.91 12.74
C THR A 97 -23.50 -1.83 13.30
N VAL A 98 -24.07 -2.74 12.50
CA VAL A 98 -25.04 -3.73 12.99
C VAL A 98 -24.45 -5.15 12.93
N ARG A 99 -23.32 -5.37 13.59
CA ARG A 99 -23.00 -6.71 14.10
C ARG A 99 -23.73 -6.87 15.43
N HIS A 100 -24.91 -7.49 15.39
CA HIS A 100 -25.58 -7.93 16.60
C HIS A 100 -24.62 -8.83 17.39
N PRO A 101 -24.32 -8.51 18.66
CA PRO A 101 -23.61 -9.42 19.54
C PRO A 101 -24.49 -10.67 19.67
N HIS A 102 -24.10 -11.77 19.06
CA HIS A 102 -24.75 -13.05 19.32
C HIS A 102 -24.37 -13.41 20.77
N PRO A 103 -25.34 -13.47 21.71
CA PRO A 103 -25.04 -13.86 23.08
C PRO A 103 -24.39 -15.24 23.04
N ILE A 104 -23.26 -15.38 23.72
CA ILE A 104 -22.56 -16.65 23.90
C ILE A 104 -23.60 -17.64 24.45
N GLY A 105 -23.85 -18.72 23.70
CA GLY A 105 -24.91 -19.73 23.92
C GLY A 105 -24.79 -20.55 25.22
N LEU A 106 -24.31 -19.95 26.30
CA LEU A 106 -24.28 -20.53 27.65
C LEU A 106 -25.68 -20.72 28.24
N ALA A 107 -26.72 -20.19 27.60
CA ALA A 107 -28.12 -20.39 27.97
C ALA A 107 -28.74 -21.68 27.38
N GLU A 108 -28.02 -22.41 26.52
CA GLU A 108 -28.49 -23.65 25.88
C GLU A 108 -27.90 -24.93 26.49
N LEU A 109 -27.18 -24.84 27.62
CA LEU A 109 -26.70 -26.01 28.35
C LEU A 109 -27.83 -26.58 29.23
N PRO A 110 -28.39 -27.76 28.92
CA PRO A 110 -29.30 -28.44 29.84
C PRO A 110 -28.53 -28.88 31.09
N GLY A 111 -29.11 -28.59 32.26
CA GLY A 111 -28.65 -29.09 33.57
C GLY A 111 -29.06 -30.52 33.83
#